data_AF-A0A4P5RDP7-F1
#
_entry.id   AF-A0A4P5RDP7-F1
#
_cell.length_a   1.000
_cell.length_b   1.000
_cell.length_c   1.000
_cell.angle_alpha   90.00
_cell.angle_beta   90.00
_cell.angle_gamma   90.00
#
_symmetry.space_group_name_H-M   'P 1'
#
loop_
_entity.id
_entity.type
_entity.pdbx_description
1 polymer ?
#
loop_
_entity_poly.entity_id
_entity_poly.type
_entity_poly.pdbx_seq_one_letter_code
_entity_poly.pdbx_strand_id
1 'polypeptide(L)'
;MRVWIDQDLCTGDGLCVDHCPDVFVQLEDGIAYVVQGGVTLNDPGSSGSLATVEAKNQVDVVKAAEVCPGECIFIEMDVPLISQ
;
A
#
# COMPACT_ATOMS: atom_id res chain seq x y z
N MET A 1 0.50 11.33 0.58
CA MET A 1 -0.55 10.30 0.54
C MET A 1 -0.13 9.14 1.42
N ARG A 2 -1.10 8.38 1.90
CA ARG A 2 -0.90 7.16 2.67
C ARG A 2 -1.51 5.98 1.94
N VAL A 3 -1.01 4.77 2.20
CA VAL A 3 -1.47 3.55 1.54
C VAL A 3 -1.60 2.42 2.55
N TRP A 4 -2.58 1.55 2.34
CA TRP A 4 -2.74 0.30 3.06
C TRP A 4 -3.22 -0.78 2.10
N ILE A 5 -3.07 -2.05 2.50
CA ILE A 5 -3.58 -3.21 1.76
C ILE A 5 -4.69 -3.85 2.57
N ASP A 6 -5.79 -4.19 1.93
CA ASP A 6 -6.82 -5.07 2.49
C ASP A 6 -6.41 -6.53 2.31
N GLN A 7 -6.07 -7.20 3.41
CA GLN A 7 -5.60 -8.59 3.41
C GLN A 7 -6.69 -9.58 3.00
N ASP A 8 -7.97 -9.26 3.18
CA ASP A 8 -9.08 -10.14 2.80
C ASP A 8 -9.33 -10.14 1.28
N LEU A 9 -8.94 -9.05 0.60
CA LEU A 9 -9.05 -8.90 -0.85
C LEU A 9 -7.76 -9.30 -1.58
N CYS A 10 -6.63 -9.41 -0.86
CA CYS A 10 -5.34 -9.71 -1.47
C CYS A 10 -5.32 -11.13 -2.04
N THR A 11 -5.04 -11.25 -3.34
CA THR A 11 -4.96 -12.54 -4.04
C THR A 11 -3.55 -13.13 -4.06
N GLY A 12 -2.55 -12.42 -3.54
CA GLY A 12 -1.15 -12.88 -3.51
C GLY A 12 -0.40 -12.83 -4.84
N ASP A 13 -0.88 -12.05 -5.82
CA ASP A 13 -0.33 -12.00 -7.18
C ASP A 13 1.06 -11.35 -7.28
N GLY A 14 1.46 -10.54 -6.29
CA GLY A 14 2.80 -9.97 -6.19
C GLY A 14 3.08 -8.71 -7.02
N LEU A 15 2.17 -8.29 -7.92
CA LEU A 15 2.38 -7.11 -8.78
C LEU A 15 2.65 -5.80 -8.03
N CYS A 16 2.12 -5.65 -6.81
CA CYS A 16 2.43 -4.48 -5.98
C CYS A 16 3.92 -4.40 -5.64
N VAL A 17 4.54 -5.53 -5.32
CA VAL A 17 5.97 -5.63 -5.03
C VAL A 17 6.80 -5.37 -6.29
N ASP A 18 6.36 -5.87 -7.44
CA ASP A 18 7.03 -5.61 -8.73
C ASP A 18 7.01 -4.13 -9.10
N HIS A 19 5.90 -3.43 -8.81
CA HIS A 19 5.75 -2.01 -9.12
C HIS A 19 6.44 -1.09 -8.11
N CYS A 20 6.40 -1.40 -6.81
CA CYS A 20 6.94 -0.53 -5.78
C CYS A 20 7.48 -1.32 -4.57
N PRO A 21 8.65 -1.96 -4.68
CA PRO A 21 9.22 -2.79 -3.60
C PRO A 21 9.68 -1.97 -2.38
N ASP A 22 9.82 -0.65 -2.52
CA ASP A 22 10.09 0.25 -1.40
C ASP A 22 8.88 0.40 -0.45
N VAL A 23 7.67 0.13 -0.95
CA VAL A 23 6.40 0.38 -0.22
C VAL A 23 5.66 -0.92 0.06
N PHE A 24 5.83 -1.95 -0.77
CA PHE A 24 5.10 -3.21 -0.63
C PHE A 24 6.05 -4.39 -0.40
N VAL A 25 5.61 -5.33 0.43
CA VAL A 25 6.26 -6.61 0.64
C VAL A 25 5.21 -7.72 0.66
N GLN A 26 5.52 -8.89 0.13
CA GLN A 26 4.72 -10.09 0.30
C GLN A 26 5.42 -10.99 1.32
N LEU A 27 4.70 -11.41 2.35
CA LEU A 27 5.24 -12.28 3.40
C LEU A 27 5.00 -13.75 3.08
N GLU A 28 5.47 -14.63 3.97
CA GLU A 28 5.40 -16.10 3.81
C GLU A 28 3.97 -16.67 3.85
N ASP A 29 3.00 -15.89 4.33
CA ASP A 29 1.57 -16.21 4.26
C ASP A 29 0.97 -16.02 2.87
N GLY A 30 1.75 -15.49 1.93
CA GLY A 30 1.37 -15.35 0.53
C GLY A 30 0.55 -14.09 0.23
N ILE A 31 0.38 -13.16 1.19
CA ILE A 31 -0.32 -11.89 0.95
C ILE A 31 0.59 -10.68 1.18
N ALA A 32 0.18 -9.55 0.61
CA ALA A 32 0.98 -8.34 0.60
C ALA A 32 0.65 -7.39 1.75
N TYR A 33 1.66 -6.61 2.14
CA TYR A 33 1.64 -5.64 3.22
C TYR A 33 2.35 -4.36 2.79
N VAL A 34 2.11 -3.27 3.50
CA VAL A 34 2.83 -2.01 3.31
C VAL A 34 4.03 -1.91 4.25
N VAL A 35 5.06 -1.21 3.80
CA VAL A 35 6.31 -1.00 4.52
C VAL A 35 6.52 0.49 4.74
N GLN A 36 6.86 0.86 5.97
CA GLN A 36 7.29 2.22 6.30
C GLN A 36 8.59 2.16 7.11
N GLY A 37 9.65 2.81 6.60
CA GLY A 37 10.95 2.85 7.28
C GLY A 37 11.56 1.46 7.52
N GLY A 38 11.31 0.50 6.62
CA GLY A 38 11.75 -0.89 6.76
C GLY A 38 10.90 -1.74 7.71
N VAL A 39 9.80 -1.20 8.25
CA VAL A 39 8.87 -1.93 9.12
C VAL A 39 7.63 -2.28 8.32
N THR A 40 7.30 -3.58 8.27
CA THR A 40 6.03 -4.06 7.73
C THR A 40 4.89 -3.69 8.68
N LEU A 41 3.83 -3.09 8.16
CA LEU A 41 2.66 -2.68 8.95
C LEU A 41 1.51 -3.68 8.76
N ASN A 42 1.12 -4.35 9.84
CA ASN A 42 0.04 -5.33 9.85
C ASN A 42 -0.76 -5.40 11.18
N ASP A 43 -0.46 -4.52 12.14
CA ASP A 43 -1.17 -4.41 13.43
C ASP A 43 -1.62 -2.94 13.60
N PRO A 44 -2.93 -2.65 13.67
CA PRO A 44 -4.06 -3.57 13.80
C PRO A 44 -4.57 -4.21 12.49
N GLY A 45 -3.90 -3.97 11.35
CA GLY A 45 -4.30 -4.46 10.04
C GLY A 45 -5.27 -3.53 9.30
N SER A 46 -5.58 -3.88 8.05
CA SER A 46 -6.49 -3.13 7.17
C SER A 46 -6.19 -1.61 7.18
N SER A 47 -7.21 -0.75 7.24
CA SER A 47 -7.05 0.70 7.26
C SER A 47 -6.33 1.26 8.49
N GLY A 48 -6.09 0.44 9.53
CA GLY A 48 -5.27 0.83 10.67
C GLY A 48 -3.77 0.74 10.43
N SER A 49 -3.32 0.03 9.38
CA SER A 49 -1.91 -0.20 9.06
C SER A 49 -1.43 0.65 7.87
N LEU A 50 -1.70 1.95 7.92
CA LEU A 50 -1.33 2.93 6.87
C LEU A 50 0.18 3.23 6.86
N ALA A 51 0.80 3.13 5.69
CA ALA A 51 2.15 3.63 5.44
C ALA A 51 2.13 4.99 4.74
N THR A 52 3.02 5.89 5.16
CA THR A 52 3.30 7.15 4.48
C THR A 52 4.15 6.88 3.24
N VAL A 53 3.70 7.38 2.09
CA VAL A 53 4.40 7.18 0.82
C VAL A 53 5.27 8.38 0.48
N GLU A 54 6.58 8.13 0.38
CA GLU A 54 7.56 9.10 -0.10
C GLU A 54 7.19 9.63 -1.49
N ALA A 55 7.44 10.92 -1.74
CA ALA A 55 7.04 11.59 -2.98
C ALA A 55 7.53 10.86 -4.24
N LYS A 56 8.75 10.30 -4.20
CA LYS A 56 9.35 9.52 -5.31
C LYS A 56 8.57 8.25 -5.66
N ASN A 57 7.82 7.67 -4.72
CA ASN A 57 7.12 6.40 -4.86
C ASN A 57 5.63 6.58 -5.18
N GLN A 58 5.10 7.80 -5.15
CA GLN A 58 3.65 8.03 -5.25
C GLN A 58 3.06 7.56 -6.58
N VAL A 59 3.74 7.82 -7.69
CA VAL A 59 3.27 7.40 -9.02
C VAL A 59 3.23 5.88 -9.13
N ASP A 60 4.24 5.19 -8.60
CA ASP A 60 4.33 3.73 -8.71
C ASP A 60 3.37 3.02 -7.76
N VAL A 61 3.06 3.61 -6.60
CA VAL A 61 1.97 3.14 -5.73
C VAL A 61 0.60 3.27 -6.42
N VAL A 62 0.35 4.38 -7.15
CA VAL A 62 -0.89 4.52 -7.92
C VAL A 62 -1.00 3.45 -9.00
N LYS A 63 0.07 3.25 -9.78
CA LYS A 63 0.10 2.18 -10.80
C LYS A 63 -0.11 0.80 -10.20
N ALA A 64 0.54 0.51 -9.07
CA ALA A 64 0.36 -0.75 -8.36
C ALA A 64 -1.12 -0.98 -7.99
N ALA A 65 -1.82 0.06 -7.53
CA ALA A 65 -3.25 -0.01 -7.24
C ALA A 65 -4.08 -0.24 -8.51
N GLU A 66 -3.80 0.45 -9.61
CA GLU A 66 -4.52 0.33 -10.88
C GLU A 66 -4.42 -1.06 -11.52
N VAL A 67 -3.31 -1.77 -11.33
CA VAL A 67 -3.10 -3.10 -11.92
C VAL A 67 -3.34 -4.26 -10.95
N CYS A 68 -3.65 -3.97 -9.68
CA CYS A 68 -3.83 -5.00 -8.66
C CYS A 68 -5.06 -5.87 -8.96
N PRO A 69 -4.93 -7.19 -9.22
CA PRO A 69 -6.07 -8.02 -9.59
C PRO A 69 -7.10 -8.18 -8.47
N GLY A 70 -6.65 -8.13 -7.22
CA GLY A 70 -7.52 -8.18 -6.04
C GLY A 70 -8.16 -6.86 -5.66
N GLU A 71 -7.81 -5.75 -6.35
CA GLU A 71 -8.25 -4.39 -6.01
C GLU A 71 -8.03 -4.05 -4.52
N CYS A 72 -6.98 -4.62 -3.93
CA CYS A 72 -6.77 -4.63 -2.48
C CYS A 72 -5.93 -3.47 -1.95
N ILE A 73 -5.54 -2.50 -2.80
CA ILE A 73 -4.65 -1.39 -2.43
C ILE A 73 -5.48 -0.11 -2.31
N PHE A 74 -5.49 0.47 -1.12
CA PHE A 74 -6.27 1.67 -0.81
C PHE A 74 -5.34 2.84 -0.53
N ILE A 75 -5.59 3.97 -1.20
CA ILE A 75 -4.80 5.19 -1.10
C ILE A 75 -5.62 6.29 -0.43
N GLU A 76 -5.08 6.85 0.65
CA GLU A 76 -5.60 8.04 1.29
C GLU A 76 -4.81 9.27 0.82
N MET A 77 -5.49 10.16 0.11
CA MET A 77 -4.92 11.43 -0.32
C MET A 77 -4.93 12.41 0.85
N ASP A 78 -3.80 13.09 1.07
CA ASP A 78 -3.75 14.21 1.99
C ASP A 78 -4.52 15.36 1.33
N VAL A 79 -5.72 15.66 1.83
CA VAL A 79 -6.50 16.80 1.32
C VAL A 79 -5.67 18.06 1.60
N PRO A 80 -5.40 18.92 0.59
CA PRO A 80 -4.86 20.24 0.89
C PRO A 80 -5.85 20.91 1.83
N LEU A 81 -5.39 21.43 2.96
CA LEU A 81 -6.17 22.38 3.75
C LEU A 81 -6.49 23.55 2.81
N ILE A 82 -7.63 23.50 2.13
CA ILE A 82 -8.22 24.70 1.54
C ILE A 82 -8.58 25.51 2.78
N SER A 83 -7.69 26.43 3.13
CA SER A 83 -7.87 27.41 4.19
C SER A 83 -9.24 28.04 4.02
N GLN A 84 -10.12 27.83 5.00
CA GLN A 84 -11.32 28.65 5.19
C GLN A 84 -10.91 30.09 5.52
#